data_AF-A0A352CKQ1-F1
#
_entry.id   AF-A0A352CKQ1-F1
#
_cell.length_a   1.000
_cell.length_b   1.000
_cell.length_c   1.000
_cell.angle_alpha   90.00
_cell.angle_beta   90.00
_cell.angle_gamma   90.00
#
_symmetry.space_group_name_H-M   'P 1'
#
loop_
_entity.id
_entity.type
_entity.pdbx_description
1 polymer ?
#
loop_
_entity_poly.entity_id
_entity_poly.type
_entity_poly.pdbx_seq_one_letter_code
_entity_poly.pdbx_strand_id
1 'polypeptide(L)'
;MIFPIVAYGHPVLRKVAAPLQPGELPHETFIADMWETMYASSGVGLAAPQVNRSIRLFTVDTVQIFEGMSEEERKEYADAPGIKTVFINATILSVSGTPWAYNEGCLSIPKIREDVMRPDTLVMDYQDENWQQHRKTFSGLTARVILHEYDHLEGRLFIDHLSALKKKL
;
A
#
# COMPACT_ATOMS: atom_id res chain seq x y z
N MET A 1 9.31 13.30 -11.30
CA MET A 1 9.85 14.09 -10.19
C MET A 1 9.66 13.34 -8.89
N ILE A 2 10.62 13.42 -7.97
CA ILE A 2 10.48 12.84 -6.63
C ILE A 2 9.67 13.81 -5.74
N PHE A 3 8.56 13.33 -5.21
CA PHE A 3 7.75 14.06 -4.24
C PHE A 3 8.32 13.93 -2.82
N PRO A 4 8.20 14.98 -1.99
CA PRO A 4 8.46 14.85 -0.57
C PRO A 4 7.38 13.98 0.08
N ILE A 5 7.80 12.94 0.81
CA ILE A 5 6.89 12.12 1.60
C ILE A 5 6.56 12.85 2.90
N VAL A 6 5.28 13.05 3.18
CA VAL A 6 4.84 13.67 4.43
C VAL A 6 4.98 12.71 5.60
N ALA A 7 5.47 13.25 6.72
CA ALA A 7 5.67 12.49 7.95
C ALA A 7 4.40 12.44 8.81
N TYR A 8 4.38 11.48 9.74
CA TYR A 8 3.39 11.36 10.80
C TYR A 8 3.13 12.70 11.50
N GLY A 9 1.84 12.99 11.75
CA GLY A 9 1.37 14.28 12.25
C GLY A 9 0.86 15.22 11.15
N HIS A 10 1.21 14.99 9.88
CA HIS A 10 0.63 15.76 8.78
C HIS A 10 -0.87 15.41 8.62
N PRO A 11 -1.79 16.39 8.56
CA PRO A 11 -3.23 16.14 8.62
C PRO A 11 -3.76 15.32 7.43
N VAL A 12 -3.10 15.38 6.27
CA VAL A 12 -3.50 14.60 5.09
C VAL A 12 -3.50 13.09 5.33
N LEU A 13 -2.61 12.59 6.20
CA LEU A 13 -2.49 11.16 6.50
C LEU A 13 -3.65 10.62 7.36
N ARG A 14 -4.51 11.52 7.85
CA ARG A 14 -5.70 11.22 8.65
C ARG A 14 -7.01 11.51 7.91
N LYS A 15 -6.93 11.93 6.64
CA LYS A 15 -8.12 12.19 5.80
C LYS A 15 -8.48 10.94 5.02
N VAL A 16 -9.78 10.67 4.91
CA VAL A 16 -10.31 9.74 3.91
C VAL A 16 -10.12 10.37 2.54
N ALA A 17 -9.44 9.67 1.65
CA ALA A 17 -9.08 10.14 0.32
C ALA A 17 -10.30 10.15 -0.61
N ALA A 18 -10.38 11.18 -1.46
CA ALA A 18 -11.47 11.34 -2.42
C ALA A 18 -11.28 10.44 -3.65
N PRO A 19 -12.37 9.94 -4.28
CA PRO A 19 -12.28 9.27 -5.57
C PRO A 19 -11.62 10.18 -6.61
N LEU A 20 -10.91 9.56 -7.55
CA LEU A 20 -10.26 10.22 -8.67
C LEU A 20 -11.04 9.95 -9.97
N GLN A 21 -11.47 10.99 -10.68
CA GLN A 21 -12.11 10.86 -11.98
C GLN A 21 -11.11 10.98 -13.14
N PRO A 22 -11.37 10.34 -14.29
CA PRO A 22 -10.57 10.53 -15.49
C PRO A 22 -10.44 12.01 -15.85
N GLY A 23 -9.20 12.48 -16.04
CA GLY A 23 -8.89 13.85 -16.44
C GLY A 23 -8.79 14.88 -15.30
N GLU A 24 -9.05 14.51 -14.03
CA GLU A 24 -8.90 15.44 -12.90
C GLU A 24 -7.45 15.87 -12.64
N LEU A 25 -6.49 15.05 -13.06
CA LEU A 25 -5.07 15.37 -13.04
C LEU A 25 -4.35 14.64 -14.19
N PRO A 26 -3.14 15.10 -14.58
CA PRO A 26 -2.28 14.36 -15.50
C PRO A 26 -1.80 13.06 -14.85
N HIS A 27 -2.69 12.05 -14.81
CA HIS A 27 -2.53 10.82 -14.03
C HIS A 27 -1.31 10.01 -14.47
N GLU A 28 -1.00 9.95 -15.75
CA GLU A 28 0.20 9.27 -16.25
C GLU A 28 1.49 9.85 -15.64
N THR A 29 1.65 11.18 -15.69
CA THR A 29 2.80 11.87 -15.08
C THR A 29 2.82 11.68 -13.57
N PHE A 30 1.67 11.84 -12.91
CA PHE A 30 1.57 11.67 -11.47
C PHE A 30 1.90 10.24 -11.02
N ILE A 31 1.46 9.23 -11.76
CA ILE A 31 1.77 7.82 -11.50
C ILE A 31 3.27 7.57 -11.69
N ALA A 32 3.88 8.11 -12.75
CA ALA A 32 5.32 8.02 -12.96
C ALA A 32 6.11 8.64 -11.80
N ASP A 33 5.67 9.82 -11.32
CA ASP A 33 6.26 10.50 -10.17
C ASP A 33 6.08 9.70 -8.86
N MET A 34 4.93 9.05 -8.68
CA MET A 34 4.66 8.14 -7.54
C MET A 34 5.64 6.96 -7.55
N TRP A 35 5.83 6.31 -8.70
CA TRP A 35 6.82 5.23 -8.84
C TRP A 35 8.24 5.71 -8.54
N GLU A 36 8.66 6.83 -9.13
CA GLU A 36 9.99 7.41 -8.89
C GLU A 36 10.21 7.71 -7.41
N THR A 37 9.20 8.30 -6.75
CA THR A 37 9.24 8.62 -5.30
C THR A 37 9.34 7.36 -4.43
N MET A 38 8.54 6.33 -4.76
CA MET A 38 8.53 5.07 -4.04
C MET A 38 9.90 4.39 -4.10
N TYR A 39 10.48 4.29 -5.30
CA TYR A 39 11.80 3.67 -5.49
C TYR A 39 12.93 4.48 -4.86
N ALA A 40 12.90 5.82 -4.99
CA ALA A 40 13.88 6.70 -4.34
C ALA A 40 13.86 6.59 -2.80
N SER A 41 12.75 6.11 -2.23
CA SER A 41 12.56 5.91 -0.80
C SER A 41 12.68 4.44 -0.36
N SER A 42 13.09 3.54 -1.28
CA SER A 42 13.18 2.09 -1.05
C SER A 42 11.87 1.46 -0.53
N GLY A 43 10.73 1.96 -1.02
CA GLY A 43 9.40 1.47 -0.69
C GLY A 43 8.92 0.34 -1.62
N VAL A 44 8.00 -0.47 -1.10
CA VAL A 44 7.28 -1.52 -1.85
C VAL A 44 5.83 -1.14 -2.18
N GLY A 45 5.36 -0.06 -1.57
CA GLY A 45 4.09 0.59 -1.83
C GLY A 45 4.20 2.08 -1.52
N LEU A 46 3.33 2.88 -2.16
CA LEU A 46 3.18 4.30 -1.87
C LEU A 46 1.76 4.76 -2.20
N ALA A 47 1.09 5.36 -1.22
CA ALA A 47 -0.22 5.95 -1.38
C ALA A 47 -0.16 7.47 -1.64
N ALA A 48 -1.04 7.98 -2.49
CA ALA A 48 -1.08 9.41 -2.83
C ALA A 48 -1.18 10.35 -1.61
N PRO A 49 -1.89 10.01 -0.51
CA PRO A 49 -1.86 10.81 0.71
C PRO A 49 -0.45 11.04 1.26
N GLN A 50 0.48 10.08 1.09
CA GLN A 50 1.86 10.19 1.55
C GLN A 50 2.66 11.23 0.76
N VAL A 51 2.25 11.60 -0.45
CA VAL A 51 2.82 12.72 -1.22
C VAL A 51 1.93 13.96 -1.16
N ASN A 52 1.12 14.07 -0.11
CA ASN A 52 0.20 15.19 0.13
C ASN A 52 -0.86 15.37 -0.97
N ARG A 53 -1.40 14.27 -1.48
CA ARG A 53 -2.54 14.24 -2.41
C ARG A 53 -3.63 13.32 -1.86
N SER A 54 -4.71 13.90 -1.34
CA SER A 54 -5.81 13.14 -0.71
C SER A 54 -6.78 12.56 -1.77
N ILE A 55 -6.25 11.69 -2.62
CA ILE A 55 -6.99 10.98 -3.69
C ILE A 55 -6.79 9.47 -3.55
N ARG A 56 -7.78 8.68 -4.00
CA ARG A 56 -7.75 7.20 -3.94
C ARG A 56 -6.85 6.62 -5.01
N LEU A 57 -5.54 6.74 -4.82
CA LEU A 57 -4.52 6.17 -5.68
C LEU A 57 -3.36 5.66 -4.84
N PHE A 58 -2.90 4.45 -5.10
CA PHE A 58 -1.62 3.94 -4.58
C PHE A 58 -0.93 3.01 -5.57
N THR A 59 0.39 2.89 -5.44
CA THR A 59 1.23 2.01 -6.24
C THR A 59 1.76 0.87 -5.38
N VAL A 60 1.84 -0.34 -5.93
CA VAL A 60 2.42 -1.52 -5.24
C VAL A 60 3.37 -2.24 -6.19
N ASP A 61 4.59 -2.49 -5.73
CA ASP A 61 5.55 -3.36 -6.39
C ASP A 61 6.09 -4.37 -5.38
N THR A 62 5.42 -5.52 -5.27
CA THR A 62 5.89 -6.63 -4.45
C THR A 62 6.83 -7.56 -5.21
N VAL A 63 7.06 -7.34 -6.50
CA VAL A 63 8.04 -8.14 -7.26
C VAL A 63 9.42 -8.00 -6.63
N GLN A 64 9.81 -6.77 -6.25
CA GLN A 64 11.09 -6.51 -5.60
C GLN A 64 11.28 -7.26 -4.26
N ILE A 65 10.19 -7.58 -3.55
CA ILE A 65 10.24 -8.36 -2.30
C ILE A 65 10.68 -9.78 -2.63
N PHE A 66 10.02 -10.39 -3.62
CA PHE A 66 10.32 -11.76 -4.03
C PHE A 66 11.67 -11.86 -4.74
N GLU A 67 12.06 -10.88 -5.55
CA GLU A 67 13.36 -10.86 -6.21
C GLU A 67 14.54 -10.85 -5.21
N GLY A 68 14.34 -10.23 -4.04
CA GLY A 68 15.32 -10.23 -2.95
C GLY A 68 15.40 -11.53 -2.14
N MET A 69 14.49 -12.48 -2.35
CA MET A 69 14.45 -13.76 -1.65
C MET A 69 15.20 -14.86 -2.41
N SER A 70 15.77 -15.82 -1.66
CA SER A 70 16.25 -17.09 -2.20
C SER A 70 15.10 -17.88 -2.86
N GLU A 71 15.45 -18.89 -3.67
CA GLU A 71 14.46 -19.74 -4.31
C GLU A 71 13.65 -20.54 -3.29
N GLU A 72 14.30 -20.97 -2.20
CA GLU A 72 13.69 -21.70 -1.09
C GLU A 72 12.67 -20.83 -0.33
N GLU A 73 13.05 -19.59 0.03
CA GLU A 73 12.13 -18.64 0.67
C GLU A 73 10.93 -18.32 -0.21
N ARG A 74 11.13 -18.12 -1.52
CA ARG A 74 10.01 -17.83 -2.45
C ARG A 74 8.99 -18.96 -2.51
N LYS A 75 9.42 -20.23 -2.38
CA LYS A 75 8.51 -21.39 -2.41
C LYS A 75 7.55 -21.42 -1.21
N GLU A 76 7.84 -20.68 -0.14
CA GLU A 76 6.94 -20.54 1.01
C GLU A 76 5.73 -19.64 0.71
N TYR A 77 5.81 -18.81 -0.34
CA TYR A 77 4.79 -17.82 -0.69
C TYR A 77 4.11 -18.17 -2.01
N ALA A 78 2.84 -18.58 -1.94
CA ALA A 78 2.04 -18.92 -3.11
C ALA A 78 1.74 -17.70 -4.03
N ASP A 79 1.94 -16.48 -3.53
CA ASP A 79 1.77 -15.22 -4.27
C ASP A 79 3.03 -14.75 -5.00
N ALA A 80 4.14 -15.49 -4.95
CA ALA A 80 5.29 -15.27 -5.82
C ALA A 80 4.89 -15.42 -7.31
N PRO A 81 5.38 -14.57 -8.23
CA PRO A 81 6.46 -13.59 -8.07
C PRO A 81 5.99 -12.19 -7.60
N GLY A 82 4.79 -12.07 -7.04
CA GLY A 82 4.20 -10.79 -6.67
C GLY A 82 3.60 -10.04 -7.87
N ILE A 83 3.35 -8.74 -7.67
CA ILE A 83 2.77 -7.87 -8.70
C ILE A 83 3.43 -6.49 -8.69
N LYS A 84 3.33 -5.82 -9.84
CA LYS A 84 3.57 -4.38 -9.98
C LYS A 84 2.31 -3.75 -10.58
N THR A 85 1.59 -2.95 -9.81
CA THR A 85 0.26 -2.46 -10.20
C THR A 85 -0.06 -1.13 -9.55
N VAL A 86 -0.78 -0.28 -10.28
CA VAL A 86 -1.42 0.94 -9.77
C VAL A 86 -2.86 0.63 -9.42
N PHE A 87 -3.31 1.13 -8.27
CA PHE A 87 -4.67 0.95 -7.78
C PHE A 87 -5.34 2.31 -7.68
N ILE A 88 -6.28 2.59 -8.60
CA ILE A 88 -7.11 3.78 -8.61
C ILE A 88 -8.52 3.41 -8.12
N ASN A 89 -9.09 4.25 -7.25
CA ASN A 89 -10.44 4.07 -6.70
C ASN A 89 -10.70 2.70 -6.08
N ALA A 90 -9.64 2.08 -5.54
CA ALA A 90 -9.71 0.79 -4.90
C ALA A 90 -10.78 0.74 -3.80
N THR A 91 -11.50 -0.38 -3.74
CA THR A 91 -12.48 -0.70 -2.69
C THR A 91 -12.34 -2.16 -2.30
N ILE A 92 -12.03 -2.42 -1.03
CA ILE A 92 -12.01 -3.79 -0.49
C ILE A 92 -13.44 -4.30 -0.33
N LEU A 93 -13.73 -5.45 -0.94
CA LEU A 93 -15.03 -6.13 -0.86
C LEU A 93 -15.09 -7.11 0.32
N SER A 94 -13.99 -7.82 0.57
CA SER A 94 -13.88 -8.75 1.69
C SER A 94 -12.43 -8.96 2.08
N VAL A 95 -12.21 -9.25 3.36
CA VAL A 95 -10.93 -9.67 3.90
C VAL A 95 -11.14 -10.99 4.63
N SER A 96 -10.28 -11.97 4.41
CA SER A 96 -10.41 -13.32 4.95
C SER A 96 -9.05 -13.96 5.22
N GLY A 97 -9.09 -15.15 5.81
CA GLY A 97 -7.90 -15.92 6.16
C GLY A 97 -7.38 -15.66 7.57
N THR A 98 -6.44 -16.48 8.00
CA THR A 98 -5.92 -16.43 9.37
C THR A 98 -5.00 -15.23 9.54
N PRO A 99 -5.26 -14.33 10.50
CA PRO A 99 -4.35 -13.23 10.76
C PRO A 99 -2.96 -13.73 11.13
N TRP A 100 -1.95 -13.16 10.50
CA TRP A 100 -0.56 -13.51 10.75
C TRP A 100 0.25 -12.25 11.05
N ALA A 101 1.28 -12.41 11.89
CA ALA A 101 2.18 -11.33 12.25
C ALA A 101 3.16 -11.07 11.11
N TYR A 102 3.29 -9.81 10.70
CA TYR A 102 4.35 -9.39 9.80
C TYR A 102 4.92 -8.04 10.23
N ASN A 103 6.23 -7.90 10.10
CA ASN A 103 6.94 -6.69 10.50
C ASN A 103 6.76 -5.58 9.46
N GLU A 104 5.80 -4.69 9.69
CA GLU A 104 5.50 -3.56 8.83
C GLU A 104 6.33 -2.33 9.22
N GLY A 105 6.69 -1.54 8.22
CA GLY A 105 7.17 -0.16 8.39
C GLY A 105 6.39 0.76 7.44
N CYS A 106 6.55 2.07 7.58
CA CYS A 106 5.89 3.05 6.73
C CYS A 106 6.84 4.20 6.40
N LEU A 107 6.87 4.64 5.14
CA LEU A 107 7.70 5.76 4.70
C LEU A 107 7.34 7.07 5.43
N SER A 108 6.08 7.22 5.85
CA SER A 108 5.61 8.36 6.64
C SER A 108 5.93 8.25 8.14
N ILE A 109 6.42 7.11 8.63
CA ILE A 109 6.80 6.89 10.04
C ILE A 109 8.22 6.28 10.08
N PRO A 110 9.24 7.07 9.70
CA PRO A 110 10.57 6.53 9.50
C PRO A 110 11.14 5.93 10.79
N LYS A 111 11.94 4.87 10.65
CA LYS A 111 12.65 4.14 11.72
C LYS A 111 11.75 3.33 12.67
N ILE A 112 10.43 3.42 12.56
CA ILE A 112 9.51 2.62 13.36
C ILE A 112 9.04 1.43 12.54
N ARG A 113 9.19 0.23 13.11
CA ARG A 113 8.68 -1.02 12.55
C ARG A 113 8.12 -1.87 13.67
N GLU A 114 6.96 -2.46 13.43
CA GLU A 114 6.30 -3.32 14.41
C GLU A 114 5.56 -4.47 13.73
N ASP A 115 5.34 -5.54 14.49
CA ASP A 115 4.52 -6.65 14.02
C ASP A 115 3.05 -6.28 14.03
N VAL A 116 2.43 -6.38 12.84
CA VAL A 116 1.02 -6.09 12.62
C VAL A 116 0.29 -7.37 12.21
N MET A 117 -0.81 -7.67 12.90
CA MET A 117 -1.69 -8.79 12.56
C MET A 117 -2.69 -8.36 11.49
N ARG A 118 -2.63 -8.99 10.31
CA ARG A 118 -3.66 -8.84 9.26
C ARG A 118 -4.04 -10.19 8.70
N PRO A 119 -5.30 -10.37 8.25
CA PRO A 119 -5.66 -11.53 7.45
C PRO A 119 -4.79 -11.59 6.18
N ASP A 120 -4.60 -12.80 5.65
CA ASP A 120 -3.69 -13.03 4.54
C ASP A 120 -4.30 -12.80 3.16
N THR A 121 -5.62 -12.63 3.06
CA THR A 121 -6.35 -12.60 1.78
C THR A 121 -7.35 -11.46 1.74
N LEU A 122 -7.45 -10.79 0.59
CA LEU A 122 -8.48 -9.79 0.32
C LEU A 122 -9.05 -9.95 -1.09
N VAL A 123 -10.28 -9.51 -1.27
CA VAL A 123 -10.93 -9.32 -2.58
C VAL A 123 -11.22 -7.84 -2.72
N MET A 124 -10.89 -7.25 -3.86
CA MET A 124 -11.12 -5.82 -4.11
C MET A 124 -11.54 -5.53 -5.54
N ASP A 125 -12.27 -4.43 -5.69
CA ASP A 125 -12.47 -3.74 -6.96
C ASP A 125 -11.50 -2.57 -7.08
N TYR A 126 -10.93 -2.34 -8.26
CA TYR A 126 -10.05 -1.19 -8.53
C TYR A 126 -9.97 -0.89 -10.03
N GLN A 127 -9.48 0.31 -10.36
CA GLN A 127 -9.08 0.68 -11.72
C GLN A 127 -7.56 0.66 -11.84
N ASP A 128 -7.04 0.19 -12.96
CA ASP A 128 -5.61 0.30 -13.28
C ASP A 128 -5.26 1.69 -13.88
N GLU A 129 -4.00 1.89 -14.24
CA GLU A 129 -3.52 3.14 -14.85
C GLU A 129 -4.18 3.49 -16.19
N ASN A 130 -4.80 2.51 -16.85
CA ASN A 130 -5.56 2.68 -18.10
C ASN A 130 -7.07 2.82 -17.84
N TRP A 131 -7.47 3.03 -16.58
CA TRP A 131 -8.86 3.14 -16.12
C TRP A 131 -9.70 1.86 -16.32
N GLN A 132 -9.08 0.72 -16.59
CA GLN A 132 -9.79 -0.54 -16.74
C GLN A 132 -10.19 -1.08 -15.38
N GLN A 133 -11.44 -1.55 -15.28
CA GLN A 133 -11.99 -2.09 -14.04
C GLN A 133 -11.54 -3.52 -13.81
N HIS A 134 -11.10 -3.81 -12.58
CA HIS A 134 -10.64 -5.12 -12.14
C HIS A 134 -11.35 -5.51 -10.86
N ARG A 135 -11.76 -6.77 -10.77
CA ARG A 135 -12.10 -7.45 -9.52
C ARG A 135 -11.12 -8.58 -9.31
N LYS A 136 -10.33 -8.52 -8.23
CA LYS A 136 -9.25 -9.50 -8.02
C LYS A 136 -9.09 -9.88 -6.56
N THR A 137 -8.71 -11.14 -6.35
CA THR A 137 -8.27 -11.67 -5.07
C THR A 137 -6.75 -11.55 -4.98
N PHE A 138 -6.26 -11.05 -3.85
CA PHE A 138 -4.84 -11.00 -3.52
C PHE A 138 -4.61 -11.74 -2.21
N SER A 139 -3.46 -12.40 -2.08
CA SER A 139 -3.07 -13.13 -0.88
C SER A 139 -1.63 -12.82 -0.47
N GLY A 140 -1.19 -13.32 0.68
CA GLY A 140 0.21 -13.32 1.10
C GLY A 140 0.82 -11.95 1.33
N LEU A 141 2.06 -11.76 0.87
CA LEU A 141 2.79 -10.49 0.98
C LEU A 141 2.19 -9.42 0.06
N THR A 142 1.64 -9.80 -1.09
CA THR A 142 0.91 -8.85 -1.94
C THR A 142 -0.32 -8.30 -1.23
N ALA A 143 -1.15 -9.16 -0.61
CA ALA A 143 -2.29 -8.69 0.17
C ALA A 143 -1.86 -7.80 1.36
N ARG A 144 -0.76 -8.16 2.03
CA ARG A 144 -0.17 -7.37 3.13
C ARG A 144 0.12 -5.93 2.71
N VAL A 145 0.84 -5.75 1.61
CA VAL A 145 1.21 -4.42 1.12
C VAL A 145 -0.03 -3.66 0.65
N ILE A 146 -0.95 -4.31 -0.07
CA ILE A 146 -2.20 -3.67 -0.50
C ILE A 146 -3.03 -3.19 0.70
N LEU A 147 -3.17 -3.98 1.77
CA LEU A 147 -3.89 -3.57 2.98
C LEU A 147 -3.25 -2.36 3.66
N HIS A 148 -1.91 -2.29 3.66
CA HIS A 148 -1.16 -1.15 4.19
C HIS A 148 -1.43 0.12 3.38
N GLU A 149 -1.29 0.06 2.06
CA GLU A 149 -1.52 1.22 1.19
C GLU A 149 -2.99 1.64 1.16
N TYR A 150 -3.91 0.67 1.26
CA TYR A 150 -5.34 0.95 1.37
C TYR A 150 -5.67 1.70 2.67
N ASP A 151 -5.06 1.35 3.80
CA ASP A 151 -5.26 2.08 5.07
C ASP A 151 -4.93 3.57 4.93
N HIS A 152 -3.91 3.93 4.15
CA HIS A 152 -3.60 5.34 3.88
C HIS A 152 -4.74 6.07 3.18
N LEU A 153 -5.51 5.40 2.31
CA LEU A 153 -6.70 6.00 1.69
C LEU A 153 -7.84 6.22 2.69
N GLU A 154 -7.86 5.45 3.78
CA GLU A 154 -8.85 5.53 4.85
C GLU A 154 -8.41 6.41 6.02
N GLY A 155 -7.27 7.11 5.89
CA GLY A 155 -6.70 7.94 6.97
C GLY A 155 -6.14 7.13 8.15
N ARG A 156 -5.89 5.84 7.93
CA ARG A 156 -5.34 4.89 8.90
C ARG A 156 -3.87 4.65 8.62
N LEU A 157 -3.13 4.34 9.68
CA LEU A 157 -1.70 4.03 9.64
C LEU A 157 -1.49 2.69 10.34
N PHE A 158 -0.41 1.97 10.00
CA PHE A 158 -0.15 0.66 10.59
C PHE A 158 -0.11 0.67 12.14
N ILE A 159 0.34 1.79 12.74
CA ILE A 159 0.35 2.00 14.19
C ILE A 159 -1.05 1.94 14.82
N ASP A 160 -2.11 2.17 14.03
CA ASP A 160 -3.48 2.08 14.51
C ASP A 160 -3.92 0.63 14.75
N HIS A 161 -3.23 -0.34 14.14
CA HIS A 161 -3.47 -1.79 14.31
C HIS A 161 -2.66 -2.40 15.45
N LEU A 162 -1.75 -1.65 16.07
CA LEU A 162 -0.97 -2.13 17.21
C LEU A 162 -1.85 -2.28 18.45
N SER A 163 -1.49 -3.19 19.36
CA SER A 163 -2.18 -3.32 20.64
C SER A 163 -2.02 -2.05 21.48
N ALA A 164 -2.97 -1.79 22.39
CA ALA A 164 -2.94 -0.61 23.25
C ALA A 164 -1.67 -0.52 24.12
N LEU A 165 -1.03 -1.65 24.43
CA LEU A 165 0.24 -1.69 25.16
C LEU A 165 1.41 -1.20 24.29
N LYS A 166 1.43 -1.57 23.00
CA LYS A 166 2.48 -1.16 22.05
C LYS A 166 2.35 0.31 21.59
N LYS A 167 1.13 0.88 21.58
CA LYS A 167 0.91 2.30 21.19
C LYS A 167 1.46 3.35 22.17
N LYS A 168 1.85 2.94 23.39
CA LYS A 168 2.31 3.84 24.46
C LYS A 168 3.84 3.96 24.56
N LEU A 169 4.58 3.16 23.79
CA LEU A 169 6.04 3.20 23.67
C LEU A 169 6.43 4.18 22.55
#